data_AF-A0A151WEH0-F1
#
_entry.id   AF-A0A151WEH0-F1
#
_cell.length_a   1.000
_cell.length_b   1.000
_cell.length_c   1.000
_cell.angle_alpha   90.00
_cell.angle_beta   90.00
_cell.angle_gamma   90.00
#
_symmetry.space_group_name_H-M   'P 1'
#
loop_
_entity.id
_entity.type
_entity.pdbx_description
1 polymer ?
#
loop_
_entity_poly.entity_id
_entity_poly.type
_entity_poly.pdbx_seq_one_letter_code
_entity_poly.pdbx_strand_id
1 'polypeptide(L)'
;MKIIVRRACEIADRRASSKKSNIINGEDLLFLLRKDKIRLQRIVKYLELKELGCSVQKLIATNDVPQNVTDPEQLNGTKKKVPFQSFLEQIDNTGELLENSSSVDDIKRRRCIRADIASKSMDEVHYMKFSKARRVSFANKNRHKFSDWICADGDVTVSKQAFTILSYLAYETVAQIVDLAFLVRQDQGKMHGDAIDRQRLNYINPFTFKPRYHSKNRTNIEQLTNNFVMKPLTPSEITEALRRYWSPQLDMTGPFNRWSMRRPHLKLLSC
;
A
#
# COMPACT_ATOMS: atom_id res chain seq x y z
N MET A 1 6.41 -4.89 -11.27
CA MET A 1 7.55 -5.36 -10.47
C MET A 1 8.84 -5.48 -11.28
N LYS A 2 8.91 -6.30 -12.35
CA LYS A 2 10.12 -6.40 -13.20
C LYS A 2 10.66 -5.05 -13.70
N ILE A 3 9.78 -4.13 -14.11
CA ILE A 3 10.16 -2.76 -14.49
C ILE A 3 10.85 -2.01 -13.34
N ILE A 4 10.35 -2.16 -12.10
CA ILE A 4 10.95 -1.53 -10.90
C ILE A 4 12.35 -2.08 -10.69
N VAL A 5 12.52 -3.40 -10.77
CA VAL A 5 13.80 -4.09 -10.64
C VAL A 5 14.79 -3.59 -11.70
N ARG A 6 14.37 -3.56 -12.97
CA ARG A 6 15.22 -3.05 -14.07
C ARG A 6 15.67 -1.60 -13.84
N ARG A 7 14.75 -0.72 -13.44
CA ARG A 7 15.08 0.68 -13.13
C ARG A 7 16.00 0.81 -11.92
N ALA A 8 15.84 -0.05 -10.92
CA ALA A 8 16.73 -0.09 -9.77
C ALA A 8 18.13 -0.59 -10.16
N CYS A 9 18.25 -1.56 -11.06
CA CYS A 9 19.54 -1.96 -11.64
C CYS A 9 20.22 -0.79 -12.35
N GLU A 10 19.48 -0.05 -13.20
CA GLU A 10 20.02 1.13 -13.90
C GLU A 10 20.57 2.18 -12.91
N ILE A 11 19.97 2.31 -11.71
CA ILE A 11 20.46 3.21 -10.66
C ILE A 11 21.68 2.62 -9.94
N ALA A 12 21.64 1.33 -9.61
CA ALA A 12 22.74 0.64 -8.95
C ALA A 12 24.03 0.71 -9.81
N ASP A 13 23.89 0.50 -11.12
CA ASP A 13 24.99 0.60 -12.09
C ASP A 13 25.57 2.01 -12.15
N ARG A 14 24.73 3.05 -12.09
CA ARG A 14 25.19 4.45 -12.06
C ARG A 14 25.91 4.81 -10.76
N ARG A 15 25.51 4.22 -9.62
CA ARG A 15 26.19 4.45 -8.33
C ARG A 15 27.55 3.75 -8.30
N ALA A 16 27.66 2.57 -8.91
CA ALA A 16 28.84 1.72 -8.82
C ALA A 16 30.09 2.26 -9.55
N SER A 17 30.00 3.38 -10.30
CA SER A 17 31.07 4.16 -10.95
C SER A 17 32.06 3.44 -11.89
N SER A 18 32.34 2.15 -11.73
CA SER A 18 33.37 1.41 -12.46
C SER A 18 32.98 -0.02 -12.89
N LYS A 19 31.94 -0.63 -12.30
CA LYS A 19 31.48 -1.98 -12.68
C LYS A 19 29.96 -2.10 -12.59
N LYS A 20 29.36 -2.86 -13.52
CA LYS A 20 27.95 -3.26 -13.44
C LYS A 20 27.67 -3.90 -12.08
N SER A 21 26.75 -3.31 -11.32
CA SER A 21 26.35 -3.84 -10.02
C SER A 21 25.26 -4.87 -10.23
N ASN A 22 25.60 -6.13 -10.00
CA ASN A 22 24.63 -7.22 -9.99
C ASN A 22 23.85 -7.30 -8.66
N ILE A 23 23.97 -6.29 -7.80
CA ILE A 23 23.32 -6.25 -6.48
C ILE A 23 22.43 -5.03 -6.40
N ILE A 24 21.13 -5.24 -6.14
CA ILE A 24 20.17 -4.19 -5.83
C ILE A 24 20.09 -4.02 -4.31
N ASN A 25 20.34 -2.80 -3.85
CA ASN A 25 20.18 -2.37 -2.46
C ASN A 25 18.86 -1.64 -2.21
N GLY A 26 18.50 -1.48 -0.93
CA GLY A 26 17.26 -0.78 -0.57
C GLY A 26 17.25 0.67 -1.03
N GLU A 27 18.41 1.32 -0.97
CA GLU A 27 18.65 2.69 -1.45
C GLU A 27 18.26 2.90 -2.91
N ASP A 28 18.56 1.93 -3.79
CA ASP A 28 18.25 2.03 -5.22
C ASP A 28 16.74 2.11 -5.47
N LEU A 29 15.97 1.39 -4.64
CA LEU A 29 14.51 1.39 -4.70
C LEU A 29 13.90 2.64 -4.05
N LEU A 30 14.49 3.14 -2.96
CA LEU A 30 14.06 4.39 -2.34
C LEU A 30 14.33 5.59 -3.27
N PHE A 31 15.44 5.58 -4.00
CA PHE A 31 15.76 6.61 -4.99
C PHE A 31 14.71 6.74 -6.10
N LEU A 32 14.10 5.61 -6.52
CA LEU A 32 13.01 5.62 -7.50
C LEU A 32 11.79 6.38 -6.98
N LEU A 33 11.54 6.36 -5.67
CA LEU A 33 10.39 6.98 -5.02
C LEU A 33 10.62 8.45 -4.63
N ARG A 34 11.83 9.00 -4.83
CA ARG A 34 12.21 10.35 -4.36
C ARG A 34 11.27 11.48 -4.78
N LYS A 35 10.56 11.34 -5.91
CA LYS A 35 9.60 12.33 -6.41
C LYS A 35 8.26 12.29 -5.66
N ASP A 36 7.89 11.14 -5.10
CA ASP A 36 6.65 10.94 -4.37
C ASP A 36 6.94 10.85 -2.86
N LYS A 37 7.05 12.04 -2.24
CA LYS A 37 7.41 12.20 -0.83
C LYS A 37 6.50 11.41 0.11
N ILE A 38 5.19 11.40 -0.17
CA ILE A 38 4.20 10.71 0.68
C ILE A 38 4.40 9.19 0.60
N ARG A 39 4.61 8.63 -0.59
CA ARG A 39 4.90 7.20 -0.72
C ARG A 39 6.24 6.83 -0.10
N LEU A 40 7.26 7.68 -0.25
CA LEU A 40 8.56 7.46 0.37
C LEU A 40 8.45 7.44 1.91
N GLN A 41 7.77 8.42 2.50
CA GLN A 41 7.53 8.46 3.94
C GLN A 41 6.72 7.26 4.43
N ARG A 42 5.70 6.85 3.68
CA ARG A 42 4.91 5.65 4.00
C ARG A 42 5.77 4.39 4.05
N ILE A 43 6.69 4.22 3.10
CA ILE A 43 7.57 3.04 3.10
C ILE A 43 8.62 3.11 4.21
N VAL A 44 9.22 4.27 4.48
CA VAL A 44 10.17 4.45 5.59
C VAL A 44 9.51 4.09 6.92
N LYS A 45 8.30 4.61 7.18
CA LYS A 45 7.50 4.26 8.37
C LYS A 45 7.15 2.77 8.43
N TYR A 46 6.90 2.13 7.29
CA TYR A 46 6.68 0.68 7.24
C TYR A 46 7.95 -0.09 7.66
N LEU A 47 9.12 0.34 7.18
CA LEU A 47 10.40 -0.28 7.53
C LEU A 47 10.71 -0.12 9.02
N GLU A 48 10.49 1.06 9.60
CA GLU A 48 10.61 1.31 11.04
C GLU A 48 9.76 0.33 11.87
N LEU A 49 8.47 0.24 11.54
CA LEU A 49 7.55 -0.65 12.25
C LEU A 49 7.91 -2.13 12.08
N LYS A 50 8.47 -2.50 10.93
CA LYS A 50 8.90 -3.87 10.68
C LYS A 50 10.14 -4.23 11.49
N GLU A 51 11.11 -3.32 11.59
CA GLU A 51 12.29 -3.51 12.44
C GLU A 51 11.91 -3.58 13.91
N LEU A 52 11.05 -2.68 14.38
CA LEU A 52 10.51 -2.71 15.74
C LEU A 52 9.81 -4.04 16.04
N GLY A 53 8.94 -4.51 15.13
CA GLY A 53 8.25 -5.79 15.28
C GLY A 53 9.21 -6.98 15.37
N CYS A 54 10.28 -6.99 14.56
CA CYS A 54 11.31 -8.02 14.65
C CYS A 54 12.09 -7.95 15.97
N SER A 55 12.39 -6.76 16.49
CA SER A 55 13.07 -6.58 17.78
C SER A 55 12.20 -7.08 18.94
N VAL A 56 10.92 -6.70 18.97
CA VAL A 56 9.96 -7.17 19.98
C VAL A 56 9.81 -8.70 19.92
N GLN A 57 9.71 -9.28 18.73
CA GLN A 57 9.58 -10.73 18.58
C GLN A 57 10.82 -11.48 19.09
N LYS A 58 12.02 -10.93 18.90
CA LYS A 58 13.26 -11.50 19.47
C LYS A 58 13.26 -11.43 20.99
N LEU A 59 12.86 -10.31 21.58
CA LEU A 59 12.79 -10.14 23.04
C LEU A 59 11.79 -11.12 23.67
N ILE A 60 10.63 -11.32 23.04
CA ILE A 60 9.64 -12.30 23.50
C ILE A 60 10.20 -13.72 23.42
N ALA A 61 10.93 -14.05 22.35
CA ALA A 61 11.51 -15.39 22.18
C ALA A 61 12.69 -15.68 23.14
N THR A 62 13.32 -14.65 23.73
CA THR A 62 14.40 -14.82 24.70
C THR A 62 13.91 -14.84 26.15
N ASN A 63 12.75 -14.24 26.44
CA ASN A 63 12.21 -14.11 27.79
C ASN A 63 11.03 -15.07 28.02
N ASP A 64 11.31 -16.36 28.18
CA ASP A 64 10.33 -17.40 28.56
C ASP A 64 9.91 -17.36 30.05
N VAL A 65 10.05 -16.21 30.74
CA VAL A 65 9.58 -16.00 32.13
C VAL A 65 8.78 -14.71 32.21
N PRO A 66 7.56 -14.71 32.81
CA PRO A 66 6.76 -13.51 32.95
C PRO A 66 7.35 -12.63 34.07
N GLN A 67 8.27 -11.73 33.72
CA GLN A 67 8.51 -10.56 34.54
C GLN A 67 7.49 -9.49 34.16
N ASN A 68 6.70 -9.06 35.15
CA ASN A 68 5.84 -7.89 35.08
C ASN A 68 6.66 -6.71 34.55
N VAL A 69 6.45 -6.33 33.29
CA VAL A 69 7.09 -5.16 32.69
C VAL A 69 6.33 -3.92 33.11
N THR A 70 6.55 -3.49 34.36
CA THR A 70 6.25 -2.14 34.82
C THR A 70 7.56 -1.37 34.79
N ASP A 71 8.04 -0.98 33.61
CA ASP A 71 8.99 0.13 33.46
C ASP A 71 9.04 0.63 32.00
N PRO A 72 8.24 1.65 31.64
CA PRO A 72 8.22 2.22 30.29
C PRO A 72 9.45 3.08 29.95
N GLU A 73 10.43 3.23 30.85
CA GLU A 73 11.55 4.16 30.66
C GLU A 73 12.73 3.60 29.86
N GLN A 74 12.96 2.29 29.81
CA GLN A 74 14.10 1.72 29.06
C GLN A 74 13.90 1.71 27.52
N LEU A 75 12.68 1.97 27.03
CA LEU A 75 12.40 2.07 25.60
C LEU A 75 12.71 3.47 25.03
N ASN A 76 12.88 4.49 25.87
CA ASN A 76 12.97 5.89 25.45
C ASN A 76 14.39 6.35 25.08
N GLY A 77 15.44 5.59 25.42
CA GLY A 77 16.84 5.97 25.19
C GLY A 77 17.40 5.62 23.81
N THR A 78 16.71 4.78 23.02
CA THR A 78 17.18 4.46 21.67
C THR A 78 16.61 5.51 20.72
N LYS A 79 17.39 6.55 20.39
CA LYS A 79 17.06 7.50 19.31
C LYS A 79 16.42 6.70 18.17
N LYS A 80 15.16 7.00 17.81
CA LYS A 80 14.41 6.29 16.77
C LYS A 80 15.29 6.24 15.52
N LYS A 81 15.92 5.09 15.25
CA LYS A 81 16.78 4.91 14.08
C LYS A 81 15.87 4.84 12.88
N VAL A 82 15.76 5.94 12.14
CA VAL A 82 15.06 5.96 10.86
C VAL A 82 15.87 5.10 9.87
N PRO A 83 15.27 4.08 9.25
CA PRO A 83 15.93 3.27 8.24
C PRO A 83 16.41 4.16 7.10
N PHE A 84 17.65 3.94 6.65
CA PHE A 84 18.27 4.69 5.56
C PHE A 84 18.44 6.20 5.83
N GLN A 85 18.47 6.65 7.09
CA GLN A 85 18.58 8.07 7.45
C GLN A 85 19.69 8.81 6.67
N SER A 86 20.92 8.29 6.67
CA SER A 86 22.05 8.92 5.98
C SER A 86 21.84 9.02 4.47
N PHE A 87 21.20 8.02 3.86
CA PHE A 87 20.88 8.03 2.44
C PHE A 87 19.74 9.01 2.13
N LEU A 88 18.70 9.06 2.98
CA LEU A 88 17.58 9.98 2.83
C LEU A 88 18.05 11.44 2.92
N GLU A 89 18.98 11.75 3.84
CA GLU A 89 19.62 13.06 3.95
C GLU A 89 20.39 13.43 2.67
N GLN A 90 21.10 12.48 2.04
CA GLN A 90 21.85 12.72 0.81
C GLN A 90 20.95 13.02 -0.41
N ILE A 91 19.76 12.44 -0.47
CA ILE A 91 18.84 12.65 -1.60
C ILE A 91 17.85 13.80 -1.35
N ASP A 92 17.80 14.33 -0.12
CA ASP A 92 16.94 15.44 0.27
C ASP A 92 17.55 16.80 -0.11
N ASN A 93 17.65 17.06 -1.41
CA ASN A 93 18.17 18.33 -1.93
C ASN A 93 17.33 19.56 -1.53
N THR A 94 16.11 19.38 -0.99
CA THR A 94 15.16 20.46 -0.69
C THR A 94 14.90 20.60 0.82
N GLY A 95 15.38 19.68 1.68
CA GLY A 95 15.07 19.61 3.12
C GLY A 95 13.63 19.14 3.44
N GLU A 96 12.73 19.17 2.46
CA GLU A 96 11.32 18.79 2.60
C GLU A 96 11.07 17.27 2.59
N LEU A 97 12.06 16.42 2.29
CA LEU A 97 11.85 14.97 2.24
C LEU A 97 11.66 14.40 3.65
N LEU A 98 12.46 14.89 4.59
CA LEU A 98 12.46 14.51 6.01
C LEU A 98 11.57 15.43 6.87
N GLU A 99 11.51 16.72 6.57
CA GLU A 99 10.63 17.66 7.27
C GLU A 99 9.22 17.66 6.68
N ASN A 100 8.34 16.81 7.19
CA ASN A 100 6.93 16.85 6.78
C ASN A 100 6.00 16.27 7.85
N SER A 101 6.02 16.89 9.03
CA SER A 101 4.98 16.71 10.06
C SER A 101 3.58 17.14 9.58
N SER A 102 3.48 17.92 8.49
CA SER A 102 2.21 18.47 7.97
C SER A 102 1.59 17.66 6.82
N SER A 103 2.35 16.82 6.11
CA SER A 103 1.83 16.13 4.94
C SER A 103 1.03 14.88 5.35
N VAL A 104 -0.29 15.00 5.34
CA VAL A 104 -1.19 13.89 5.69
C VAL A 104 -1.23 12.87 4.55
N ASP A 105 -0.87 11.62 4.86
CA ASP A 105 -1.07 10.49 3.96
C ASP A 105 -2.54 10.08 3.92
N ASP A 106 -3.31 10.73 3.05
CA ASP A 106 -4.75 10.49 2.89
C ASP A 106 -5.08 9.04 2.49
N ILE A 107 -4.23 8.40 1.68
CA ILE A 107 -4.45 7.02 1.24
C ILE A 107 -4.33 6.08 2.44
N LYS A 108 -3.27 6.23 3.24
CA LYS A 108 -3.09 5.43 4.46
C LYS A 108 -4.21 5.71 5.45
N ARG A 109 -4.59 6.98 5.65
CA ARG A 109 -5.69 7.37 6.54
C ARG A 109 -7.01 6.73 6.12
N ARG A 110 -7.40 6.82 4.85
CA ARG A 110 -8.63 6.18 4.31
C ARG A 110 -8.59 4.67 4.48
N ARG A 111 -7.44 4.03 4.24
CA ARG A 111 -7.25 2.58 4.46
C ARG A 111 -7.41 2.19 5.93
N CYS A 112 -6.87 2.96 6.86
CA CYS A 112 -7.04 2.74 8.29
C CYS A 112 -8.51 2.87 8.71
N ILE A 113 -9.21 3.91 8.25
CA ILE A 113 -10.64 4.10 8.56
C ILE A 113 -11.48 2.94 8.03
N ARG A 114 -11.26 2.50 6.78
CA ARG A 114 -11.98 1.33 6.23
C ARG A 114 -11.72 0.06 7.04
N ALA A 115 -10.48 -0.13 7.49
CA ALA A 115 -10.14 -1.29 8.31
C ALA A 115 -10.81 -1.24 9.69
N ASP A 116 -10.85 -0.07 10.33
CA ASP A 116 -11.53 0.15 11.62
C ASP A 116 -13.03 -0.13 11.52
N ILE A 117 -13.69 0.45 10.51
CA ILE A 117 -15.12 0.23 10.25
C ILE A 117 -15.40 -1.25 9.98
N ALA A 118 -14.55 -1.92 9.17
CA ALA A 118 -14.73 -3.33 8.88
C ALA A 118 -14.60 -4.20 10.14
N SER A 119 -13.64 -3.91 11.04
CA SER A 119 -13.43 -4.71 12.25
C SER A 119 -14.52 -4.55 13.31
N LYS A 120 -15.26 -3.43 13.34
CA LYS A 120 -16.29 -3.17 14.36
C LYS A 120 -17.44 -4.16 14.36
N SER A 121 -17.74 -4.76 13.20
CA SER A 121 -18.85 -5.69 13.04
C SER A 121 -18.41 -7.16 12.91
N MET A 122 -17.13 -7.46 13.17
CA MET A 122 -16.60 -8.83 13.07
C MET A 122 -16.69 -9.54 14.42
N ASP A 123 -17.09 -10.80 14.40
CA ASP A 123 -16.91 -11.69 15.55
C ASP A 123 -15.42 -12.08 15.70
N GLU A 124 -15.09 -12.81 16.76
CA GLU A 124 -13.72 -13.23 17.06
C GLU A 124 -13.07 -14.01 15.91
N VAL A 125 -13.79 -15.00 15.36
CA VAL A 125 -13.27 -15.88 14.31
C VAL A 125 -12.98 -15.11 13.02
N HIS A 126 -13.90 -14.24 12.60
CA HIS A 126 -13.73 -13.39 11.42
C HIS A 126 -12.65 -12.34 11.65
N TYR A 127 -12.58 -11.74 12.83
CA TYR A 127 -11.53 -10.79 13.18
C TYR A 127 -10.15 -11.44 13.11
N MET A 128 -10.02 -12.69 13.56
CA MET A 128 -8.74 -13.40 13.52
C MET A 128 -8.29 -13.76 12.11
N LYS A 129 -9.22 -14.16 11.25
CA LYS A 129 -8.96 -14.33 9.80
C LYS A 129 -8.57 -13.00 9.15
N PHE A 130 -9.28 -11.91 9.46
CA PHE A 130 -8.99 -10.56 8.96
C PHE A 130 -7.60 -10.07 9.38
N SER A 131 -7.26 -10.20 10.67
CA SER A 131 -5.95 -9.86 11.22
C SER A 131 -4.81 -10.68 10.60
N LYS A 132 -5.03 -11.99 10.39
CA LYS A 132 -4.08 -12.86 9.69
C LYS A 132 -3.87 -12.38 8.25
N ALA A 133 -4.94 -12.16 7.49
CA ALA A 133 -4.86 -11.71 6.09
C ALA A 133 -4.09 -10.38 5.95
N ARG A 134 -4.30 -9.42 6.87
CA ARG A 134 -3.61 -8.13 6.88
C ARG A 134 -2.11 -8.20 7.16
N ARG A 135 -1.64 -9.27 7.81
CA ARG A 135 -0.22 -9.50 8.12
C ARG A 135 0.52 -10.27 7.04
N VAL A 136 -0.18 -10.91 6.11
CA VAL A 136 0.46 -11.65 5.01
C VAL A 136 1.17 -10.68 4.08
N SER A 137 2.37 -11.07 3.64
CA SER A 137 3.22 -10.30 2.74
C SER A 137 3.83 -11.21 1.68
N PHE A 138 4.30 -10.62 0.59
CA PHE A 138 5.16 -11.29 -0.40
C PHE A 138 6.51 -11.71 0.19
N ALA A 139 6.96 -11.06 1.27
CA ALA A 139 8.13 -11.46 2.06
C ALA A 139 7.77 -12.57 3.07
N ASN A 140 7.24 -13.69 2.58
CA ASN A 140 6.86 -14.86 3.39
C ASN A 140 7.90 -15.99 3.31
N LYS A 141 7.60 -17.14 3.93
CA LYS A 141 8.49 -18.32 3.93
C LYS A 141 8.86 -18.80 2.51
N ASN A 142 7.97 -18.62 1.54
CA ASN A 142 8.18 -18.95 0.12
C ASN A 142 8.82 -17.80 -0.66
N ARG A 143 9.77 -17.08 -0.05
CA ARG A 143 10.44 -15.91 -0.66
C ARG A 143 11.08 -16.21 -2.02
N HIS A 144 11.53 -17.46 -2.24
CA HIS A 144 12.15 -17.90 -3.48
C HIS A 144 11.21 -17.71 -4.68
N LYS A 145 9.94 -18.14 -4.58
CA LYS A 145 8.96 -17.98 -5.69
C LYS A 145 8.78 -16.54 -6.13
N PHE A 146 8.70 -15.62 -5.16
CA PHE A 146 8.57 -14.20 -5.47
C PHE A 146 9.87 -13.65 -6.06
N SER A 147 11.03 -14.04 -5.50
CA SER A 147 12.36 -13.69 -6.00
C SER A 147 12.58 -14.15 -7.44
N ASP A 148 12.29 -15.41 -7.74
CA ASP A 148 12.45 -16.00 -9.06
C ASP A 148 11.53 -15.33 -10.08
N TRP A 149 10.30 -14.97 -9.67
CA TRP A 149 9.37 -14.24 -10.53
C TRP A 149 9.85 -12.82 -10.88
N ILE A 150 10.50 -12.12 -9.95
CA ILE A 150 11.02 -10.76 -10.19
C ILE A 150 12.38 -10.75 -10.91
N CYS A 151 13.24 -11.75 -10.65
CA CYS A 151 14.62 -11.87 -11.13
C CYS A 151 14.79 -13.02 -12.14
N ALA A 152 13.83 -13.19 -13.05
CA ALA A 152 13.78 -14.35 -13.95
C ALA A 152 15.03 -14.57 -14.81
N ASP A 153 15.86 -13.53 -15.02
CA ASP A 153 17.05 -13.58 -15.87
C ASP A 153 18.35 -13.92 -15.11
N GLY A 154 18.27 -14.27 -13.82
CA GLY A 154 19.38 -14.87 -13.03
C GLY A 154 20.56 -13.96 -12.64
N ASP A 155 20.82 -12.90 -13.40
CA ASP A 155 22.02 -12.06 -13.24
C ASP A 155 21.95 -11.03 -12.10
N VAL A 156 20.80 -10.89 -11.45
CA VAL A 156 20.55 -9.82 -10.47
C VAL A 156 20.22 -10.39 -9.10
N THR A 157 21.09 -10.10 -8.14
CA THR A 157 20.88 -10.39 -6.72
C THR A 157 20.19 -9.22 -6.02
N VAL A 158 19.26 -9.53 -5.11
CA VAL A 158 18.48 -8.52 -4.38
C VAL A 158 18.82 -8.63 -2.90
N SER A 159 19.28 -7.54 -2.29
CA SER A 159 19.59 -7.54 -0.86
C SER A 159 18.34 -7.80 0.00
N LYS A 160 18.53 -8.26 1.24
CA LYS A 160 17.41 -8.56 2.16
C LYS A 160 16.48 -7.36 2.37
N GLN A 161 17.07 -6.15 2.48
CA GLN A 161 16.31 -4.91 2.63
C GLN A 161 15.58 -4.55 1.33
N ALA A 162 16.26 -4.66 0.18
CA ALA A 162 15.64 -4.42 -1.12
C ALA A 162 14.46 -5.37 -1.39
N PHE A 163 14.60 -6.65 -1.04
CA PHE A 163 13.55 -7.65 -1.16
C PHE A 163 12.33 -7.31 -0.27
N THR A 164 12.58 -6.79 0.94
CA THR A 164 11.52 -6.30 1.83
C THR A 164 10.77 -5.12 1.22
N ILE A 165 11.49 -4.16 0.64
CA ILE A 165 10.91 -3.01 -0.07
C ILE A 165 10.09 -3.48 -1.27
N LEU A 166 10.61 -4.36 -2.12
CA LEU A 166 9.88 -4.90 -3.27
C LEU A 166 8.62 -5.66 -2.86
N SER A 167 8.70 -6.42 -1.76
CA SER A 167 7.54 -7.12 -1.22
C SER A 167 6.45 -6.16 -0.72
N TYR A 168 6.86 -5.05 -0.10
CA TYR A 168 5.94 -3.99 0.31
C TYR A 168 5.31 -3.28 -0.91
N LEU A 169 6.12 -2.93 -1.91
CA LEU A 169 5.64 -2.30 -3.14
C LEU A 169 4.65 -3.20 -3.90
N ALA A 170 4.90 -4.52 -3.95
CA ALA A 170 3.96 -5.48 -4.54
C ALA A 170 2.63 -5.51 -3.75
N TYR A 171 2.70 -5.53 -2.41
CA TYR A 171 1.51 -5.46 -1.55
C TYR A 171 0.69 -4.19 -1.79
N GLU A 172 1.36 -3.03 -1.85
CA GLU A 172 0.71 -1.74 -2.13
C GLU A 172 0.14 -1.67 -3.54
N THR A 173 0.83 -2.27 -4.53
CA THR A 173 0.35 -2.34 -5.93
C THR A 173 -0.94 -3.14 -6.03
N VAL A 174 -1.01 -4.32 -5.40
CA VAL A 174 -2.24 -5.13 -5.37
C VAL A 174 -3.36 -4.36 -4.68
N ALA A 175 -3.08 -3.74 -3.52
CA ALA A 175 -4.06 -2.94 -2.80
C ALA A 175 -4.60 -1.78 -3.66
N GLN A 176 -3.73 -1.10 -4.42
CA GLN A 176 -4.12 -0.02 -5.32
C GLN A 176 -4.99 -0.51 -6.49
N ILE A 177 -4.63 -1.62 -7.13
CA ILE A 177 -5.43 -2.20 -8.23
C ILE A 177 -6.82 -2.57 -7.72
N VAL A 178 -6.91 -3.19 -6.54
CA VAL A 178 -8.19 -3.56 -5.92
C VAL A 178 -9.01 -2.33 -5.55
N ASP A 179 -8.39 -1.30 -4.97
CA ASP A 179 -9.04 -0.02 -4.66
C ASP A 179 -9.64 0.61 -5.93
N LEU A 180 -8.89 0.62 -7.04
CA LEU A 180 -9.36 1.17 -8.32
C LEU A 180 -10.48 0.32 -8.94
N ALA A 181 -10.40 -1.00 -8.85
CA ALA A 181 -11.44 -1.89 -9.37
C ALA A 181 -12.78 -1.71 -8.63
N PHE A 182 -12.74 -1.46 -7.31
CA PHE A 182 -13.94 -1.11 -6.56
C PHE A 182 -14.56 0.24 -6.98
N LEU A 183 -13.74 1.21 -7.39
CA LEU A 183 -14.23 2.47 -7.96
C LEU A 183 -14.93 2.24 -9.30
N VAL A 184 -14.33 1.45 -10.20
CA VAL A 184 -14.95 1.07 -11.47
C VAL A 184 -16.31 0.41 -11.26
N ARG A 185 -16.38 -0.55 -10.33
CA ARG A 185 -17.62 -1.23 -9.96
C ARG A 185 -18.68 -0.28 -9.41
N GLN A 186 -18.28 0.71 -8.62
CA GLN A 186 -19.19 1.73 -8.09
C GLN A 186 -19.77 2.57 -9.24
N ASP A 187 -18.92 3.00 -10.16
CA ASP A 187 -19.34 3.82 -11.31
C ASP A 187 -20.26 3.05 -12.27
N GLN A 188 -19.93 1.78 -12.57
CA GLN A 188 -20.79 0.91 -13.39
C GLN A 188 -22.17 0.70 -12.74
N GLY A 189 -22.22 0.59 -11.41
CA GLY A 189 -23.48 0.52 -10.67
C GLY A 189 -24.35 1.78 -10.83
N LYS A 190 -23.73 2.96 -10.97
CA LYS A 190 -24.43 4.23 -11.19
C LYS A 190 -24.94 4.41 -12.62
N MET A 191 -24.30 3.78 -13.61
CA MET A 191 -24.78 3.82 -15.01
C MET A 191 -26.17 3.21 -15.17
N HIS A 192 -26.59 2.36 -14.23
CA HIS A 192 -27.91 1.74 -14.20
C HIS A 192 -28.89 2.45 -13.24
N GLY A 193 -28.49 3.58 -12.64
CA GLY A 193 -29.31 4.38 -11.71
C GLY A 193 -29.88 5.65 -12.34
N ASP A 194 -30.67 6.39 -11.56
CA ASP A 194 -31.34 7.62 -12.03
C ASP A 194 -30.33 8.74 -12.38
N ALA A 195 -30.74 9.72 -13.20
CA ALA A 195 -29.90 10.84 -13.67
C ALA A 195 -29.22 11.60 -12.51
N ILE A 196 -29.89 11.73 -11.37
CA ILE A 196 -29.35 12.39 -10.18
C ILE A 196 -28.25 11.54 -9.51
N ASP A 197 -28.36 10.22 -9.50
CA ASP A 197 -27.33 9.34 -8.94
C ASP A 197 -26.06 9.29 -9.82
N ARG A 198 -26.22 9.54 -11.12
CA ARG A 198 -25.12 9.73 -12.07
C ARG A 198 -24.35 11.04 -11.83
N GLN A 199 -25.03 12.09 -11.37
CA GLN A 199 -24.43 13.40 -11.06
C GLN A 199 -23.82 13.48 -9.65
N ARG A 200 -24.17 12.55 -8.74
CA ARG A 200 -23.60 12.51 -7.38
C ARG A 200 -22.10 12.20 -7.40
N LEU A 201 -21.34 13.24 -7.11
CA LEU A 201 -19.92 13.33 -6.82
C LEU A 201 -19.37 12.12 -6.01
N ASN A 202 -18.38 11.40 -6.57
CA ASN A 202 -17.62 10.31 -5.90
C ASN A 202 -16.74 10.84 -4.76
N TYR A 203 -17.33 11.27 -3.65
CA TYR A 203 -16.63 11.20 -2.38
C TYR A 203 -16.81 9.78 -1.86
N ILE A 204 -15.69 9.05 -1.70
CA ILE A 204 -15.65 7.98 -0.71
C ILE A 204 -15.79 8.70 0.63
N ASN A 205 -17.02 8.95 1.05
CA ASN A 205 -17.27 9.33 2.42
C ASN A 205 -16.96 8.07 3.25
N PRO A 206 -15.93 8.06 4.11
CA PRO A 206 -15.61 6.88 4.90
C PRO A 206 -16.77 6.46 5.81
N PHE A 207 -17.59 7.42 6.23
CA PHE A 207 -18.77 7.24 7.08
C PHE A 207 -20.01 6.79 6.29
N THR A 208 -20.04 7.01 4.97
CA THR A 208 -21.07 6.44 4.07
C THR A 208 -20.46 5.54 3.01
N PHE A 209 -19.29 4.95 3.28
CA PHE A 209 -18.97 3.63 2.77
C PHE A 209 -20.04 2.79 3.43
N LYS A 210 -21.22 2.75 2.80
CA LYS A 210 -22.13 1.66 2.98
C LYS A 210 -21.27 0.51 2.47
N PRO A 211 -20.73 -0.37 3.32
CA PRO A 211 -20.58 -1.71 2.82
C PRO A 211 -21.96 -2.03 2.21
N ARG A 212 -22.02 -2.70 1.07
CA ARG A 212 -23.29 -3.08 0.46
C ARG A 212 -24.02 -4.13 1.33
N TYR A 213 -24.08 -3.92 2.66
CA TYR A 213 -24.75 -4.72 3.65
C TYR A 213 -26.22 -4.35 3.81
N HIS A 214 -26.72 -3.28 3.18
CA HIS A 214 -28.18 -3.07 3.13
C HIS A 214 -28.59 -2.34 1.86
N SER A 215 -28.91 -3.10 0.81
CA SER A 215 -29.99 -2.67 -0.09
C SER A 215 -31.30 -2.95 0.63
N LYS A 216 -31.88 -1.93 1.27
CA LYS A 216 -33.20 -1.98 1.90
C LYS A 216 -34.35 -1.80 0.90
N ASN A 217 -34.13 -2.05 -0.39
CA ASN A 217 -35.20 -2.01 -1.38
C ASN A 217 -35.33 -3.37 -2.06
N ARG A 218 -36.04 -4.29 -1.41
CA ARG A 218 -36.84 -5.35 -2.05
C ARG A 218 -37.82 -5.91 -1.03
N THR A 219 -39.10 -5.73 -1.32
CA THR A 219 -40.29 -5.91 -0.50
C THR A 219 -40.66 -7.37 -0.17
N ASN A 220 -39.72 -8.33 -0.18
CA ASN A 220 -40.03 -9.73 0.14
C ASN A 220 -39.12 -10.23 1.26
N ILE A 221 -39.70 -10.40 2.45
CA ILE A 221 -39.02 -10.65 3.72
C ILE A 221 -38.58 -12.13 3.90
N GLU A 222 -38.96 -13.05 3.02
CA GLU A 222 -38.75 -14.49 3.25
C GLU A 222 -37.53 -15.13 2.56
N GLN A 223 -36.66 -14.36 1.92
CA GLN A 223 -35.39 -14.87 1.32
C GLN A 223 -34.13 -14.24 1.94
N LEU A 224 -34.22 -13.69 3.15
CA LEU A 224 -33.19 -12.84 3.76
C LEU A 224 -32.04 -13.57 4.48
N THR A 225 -32.06 -14.90 4.58
CA THR A 225 -31.07 -15.63 5.40
C THR A 225 -29.93 -16.27 4.62
N ASN A 226 -29.93 -16.25 3.28
CA ASN A 226 -28.85 -16.85 2.50
C ASN A 226 -28.38 -15.93 1.35
N ASN A 227 -27.09 -15.57 1.38
CA ASN A 227 -26.27 -15.15 0.23
C ASN A 227 -26.27 -13.67 -0.19
N PHE A 228 -25.94 -12.74 0.72
CA PHE A 228 -25.25 -11.50 0.31
C PHE A 228 -23.77 -11.79 -0.01
N VAL A 229 -23.52 -12.50 -1.10
CA VAL A 229 -22.17 -12.69 -1.65
C VAL A 229 -21.86 -11.45 -2.49
N MET A 230 -20.92 -10.61 -2.05
CA MET A 230 -20.34 -9.61 -2.95
C MET A 230 -19.82 -10.33 -4.19
N LYS A 231 -20.30 -9.95 -5.38
CA LYS A 231 -19.82 -10.56 -6.62
C LYS A 231 -18.29 -10.42 -6.69
N PRO A 232 -17.56 -11.49 -7.07
CA PRO A 232 -16.11 -11.44 -7.18
C PRO A 232 -15.68 -10.35 -8.16
N LEU A 233 -14.47 -9.82 -8.00
CA LEU A 233 -13.88 -8.91 -8.99
C LEU A 233 -13.74 -9.63 -10.32
N THR A 234 -14.22 -8.99 -11.38
CA THR A 234 -14.16 -9.52 -12.74
C THR A 234 -12.91 -9.02 -13.46
N PRO A 235 -12.36 -9.78 -14.43
CA PRO A 235 -11.24 -9.32 -15.23
C PRO A 235 -11.51 -7.99 -15.95
N SER A 236 -12.75 -7.74 -16.39
CA SER A 236 -13.13 -6.49 -17.05
C SER A 236 -13.03 -5.27 -16.13
N GLU A 237 -13.42 -5.40 -14.85
CA GLU A 237 -13.25 -4.33 -13.86
C GLU A 237 -11.77 -4.02 -13.60
N ILE A 238 -10.91 -5.04 -13.58
CA ILE A 238 -9.46 -4.87 -13.43
C ILE A 238 -8.86 -4.20 -14.67
N THR A 239 -9.20 -4.67 -15.87
CA THR A 239 -8.72 -4.08 -17.12
C THR A 239 -9.16 -2.63 -17.25
N GLU A 240 -10.41 -2.30 -16.91
CA GLU A 240 -10.91 -0.92 -16.92
C GLU A 240 -10.21 -0.04 -15.88
N ALA A 241 -9.96 -0.57 -14.67
CA ALA A 241 -9.19 0.13 -13.65
C ALA A 241 -7.77 0.47 -14.12
N LEU A 242 -7.09 -0.48 -14.79
CA LEU A 242 -5.77 -0.28 -15.36
C LEU A 242 -5.81 0.70 -16.54
N ARG A 243 -6.81 0.61 -17.43
CA ARG A 243 -6.99 1.55 -18.54
C ARG A 243 -7.14 2.97 -18.02
N ARG A 244 -7.97 3.20 -17.00
CA ARG A 244 -8.14 4.51 -16.35
C ARG A 244 -6.84 4.96 -15.69
N TYR A 245 -6.15 4.09 -14.97
CA TYR A 245 -4.90 4.42 -14.29
C TYR A 245 -3.80 4.90 -15.24
N TRP A 246 -3.69 4.29 -16.42
CA TRP A 246 -2.67 4.66 -17.41
C TRP A 246 -3.13 5.73 -18.39
N SER A 247 -4.42 6.09 -18.44
CA SER A 247 -4.95 7.07 -19.38
C SER A 247 -4.35 8.47 -19.17
N PRO A 248 -3.68 9.06 -20.17
CA PRO A 248 -3.16 10.43 -20.09
C PRO A 248 -4.26 11.50 -20.12
N GLN A 249 -5.47 11.16 -20.57
CA GLN A 249 -6.61 12.08 -20.63
C GLN A 249 -7.12 12.50 -19.24
N LEU A 250 -6.72 11.78 -18.19
CA LEU A 250 -7.05 12.10 -16.80
C LEU A 250 -5.98 12.93 -16.11
N ASP A 251 -4.82 13.15 -16.74
CA ASP A 251 -3.72 13.85 -16.11
C ASP A 251 -3.96 15.38 -16.06
N MET A 252 -4.86 15.97 -16.86
CA MET A 252 -5.25 17.39 -16.72
C MET A 252 -6.72 17.77 -17.03
N THR A 253 -7.49 17.06 -17.87
CA THR A 253 -8.83 17.56 -18.32
C THR A 253 -9.94 16.53 -18.49
N GLY A 254 -9.82 15.33 -17.91
CA GLY A 254 -10.91 14.35 -17.91
C GLY A 254 -11.95 14.62 -16.81
N PRO A 255 -13.20 14.12 -16.92
CA PRO A 255 -14.26 14.31 -15.90
C PRO A 255 -13.97 13.66 -14.53
N PHE A 256 -12.82 13.00 -14.38
CA PHE A 256 -12.29 12.51 -13.10
C PHE A 256 -11.30 13.48 -12.45
N ASN A 257 -10.96 14.58 -13.13
CA ASN A 257 -10.20 15.69 -12.56
C ASN A 257 -11.18 16.68 -11.95
N ARG A 258 -11.47 16.54 -10.65
CA ARG A 258 -12.04 17.66 -9.93
C ARG A 258 -10.92 18.65 -9.66
N TRP A 259 -11.06 19.87 -10.18
CA TRP A 259 -10.27 21.03 -9.78
C TRP A 259 -10.31 21.32 -8.26
N SER A 260 -11.15 20.63 -7.49
CA SER A 260 -11.21 20.69 -6.03
C SER A 260 -10.38 19.61 -5.31
N MET A 261 -9.73 18.68 -6.02
CA MET A 261 -8.83 17.70 -5.41
C MET A 261 -7.38 18.00 -5.81
N ARG A 262 -6.54 18.18 -4.78
CA ARG A 262 -5.10 18.44 -4.93
C ARG A 262 -4.46 17.42 -5.88
N ARG A 263 -3.44 17.92 -6.59
CA ARG A 263 -2.62 17.29 -7.65
C ARG A 263 -2.69 15.76 -7.67
N PRO A 264 -2.99 15.12 -8.82
CA PRO A 264 -2.95 13.66 -8.92
C PRO A 264 -1.56 13.18 -8.50
N HIS A 265 -1.52 12.29 -7.52
CA HIS A 265 -0.28 11.64 -7.13
C HIS A 265 0.31 10.97 -8.37
N LEU A 266 1.57 11.33 -8.65
CA LEU A 266 2.47 10.68 -9.58
C LEU A 266 2.18 9.16 -9.68
N LYS A 267 2.04 8.64 -10.90
CA LYS A 267 1.87 7.19 -11.15
C LYS A 267 2.99 6.44 -10.42
N LEU A 268 2.81 5.15 -10.12
CA LEU A 268 3.73 4.33 -9.27
C LEU A 268 5.20 4.42 -9.71
N LEU A 269 5.46 4.92 -10.93
CA LEU A 269 6.77 5.19 -11.51
C LEU A 269 6.74 6.38 -12.49
N SER A 270 5.98 7.46 -12.25
CA SER A 270 6.19 8.67 -13.06
C SER A 270 7.53 9.27 -12.66
N CYS A 271 8.57 8.81 -13.35
CA CYS A 271 9.84 9.49 -13.48
C CYS A 271 9.65 10.88 -14.05
#